data_AF-A0A8B9Z688-F1
#
_entry.id   AF-A0A8B9Z688-F1
#
_cell.length_a   1.000
_cell.length_b   1.000
_cell.length_c   1.000
_cell.angle_alpha   90.00
_cell.angle_beta   90.00
_cell.angle_gamma   90.00
#
_symmetry.space_group_name_H-M   'P 1'
#
loop_
_entity.id
_entity.type
_entity.pdbx_description
1 polymer ?
#
loop_
_entity_poly.entity_id
_entity_poly.type
_entity_poly.pdbx_seq_one_letter_code
_entity_poly.pdbx_strand_id
1 'polypeptide(L)'
;MEGDLTLQLRIFDLNCWAIRYLSKRRQERVQLIGDMLRRERFDLVLLQEVWSEQDYSDLKARLGGCYPFSHYFRRSPGFSSMSMSPM
;
A
#
# COMPACT_ATOMS: atom_id res chain seq x y z
N MET A 1 -4.36 -31.43 28.21
CA MET A 1 -4.48 -29.95 28.29
C MET A 1 -4.34 -29.46 26.87
N GLU A 2 -5.46 -29.34 26.17
CA GLU A 2 -5.51 -28.66 24.87
C GLU A 2 -5.34 -27.17 25.18
N GLY A 3 -4.14 -26.64 24.99
CA GLY A 3 -3.94 -25.20 25.05
C GLY A 3 -4.82 -24.59 23.98
N ASP A 4 -5.66 -23.63 24.36
CA ASP A 4 -6.43 -22.84 23.43
C ASP A 4 -5.49 -22.30 22.33
N LEU A 5 -5.57 -22.88 21.13
CA LEU A 5 -4.77 -22.48 19.96
C LEU A 5 -5.40 -21.22 19.36
N THR A 6 -5.52 -20.18 20.17
CA THR A 6 -6.04 -18.89 19.73
C THR A 6 -5.05 -18.28 18.74
N LEU A 7 -5.37 -18.42 17.46
CA LEU A 7 -4.64 -17.75 16.38
C LEU A 7 -4.88 -16.24 16.50
N GLN A 8 -3.83 -15.50 16.82
CA GLN A 8 -3.88 -14.04 16.85
C GLN A 8 -3.44 -13.48 15.49
N LEU A 9 -4.31 -12.71 14.85
CA LEU A 9 -4.04 -12.05 13.58
C LEU A 9 -3.88 -10.54 13.81
N ARG A 10 -2.74 -9.98 13.39
CA ARG A 10 -2.47 -8.54 13.43
C ARG A 10 -2.67 -7.93 12.05
N ILE A 11 -3.71 -7.10 11.93
CA ILE A 11 -4.06 -6.43 10.68
C ILE A 11 -3.70 -4.95 10.77
N PHE A 12 -3.05 -4.44 9.74
CA PHE A 12 -2.85 -3.01 9.53
C PHE A 12 -3.74 -2.53 8.38
N ASP A 13 -4.51 -1.48 8.63
CA ASP A 13 -5.41 -0.87 7.65
C ASP A 13 -5.18 0.64 7.61
N LEU A 14 -4.80 1.18 6.44
CA LEU A 14 -4.47 2.60 6.29
C LEU A 14 -4.81 3.15 4.91
N ASN A 15 -5.53 4.27 4.91
CA ASN A 15 -5.63 5.15 3.76
C ASN A 15 -4.36 6.01 3.62
N CYS A 16 -3.60 5.79 2.55
CA CYS A 16 -2.28 6.40 2.35
C CYS A 16 -2.32 7.83 1.77
N TRP A 17 -3.49 8.31 1.32
CA TRP A 17 -3.64 9.59 0.63
C TRP A 17 -2.64 9.77 -0.53
N ALA A 18 -2.17 8.71 -1.18
CA ALA A 18 -1.10 8.76 -2.17
C ALA A 18 -1.63 9.21 -3.56
N ILE A 19 -2.50 10.21 -3.58
CA ILE A 19 -3.12 10.78 -4.76
C ILE A 19 -2.05 11.48 -5.60
N ARG A 20 -1.96 11.10 -6.87
CA ARG A 20 -1.04 11.71 -7.83
C ARG A 20 -1.41 13.19 -8.02
N TYR A 21 -0.41 14.06 -8.11
CA TYR A 21 -0.52 15.52 -8.32
C TYR A 21 -1.10 16.35 -7.16
N LEU A 22 -1.96 15.79 -6.30
CA LEU A 22 -2.49 16.52 -5.13
C LEU A 22 -1.60 16.39 -3.88
N SER A 23 -0.91 15.25 -3.72
CA SER A 23 -0.08 14.99 -2.55
C SER A 23 1.39 15.38 -2.77
N LYS A 24 1.78 16.56 -2.26
CA LYS A 24 3.15 17.12 -2.39
C LYS A 24 4.26 16.18 -1.89
N ARG A 25 4.07 15.51 -0.75
CA ARG A 25 5.06 14.62 -0.11
C ARG A 25 4.69 13.13 -0.24
N ARG A 26 4.01 12.77 -1.32
CA ARG A 26 3.51 11.40 -1.56
C ARG A 26 4.59 10.33 -1.44
N GLN A 27 5.70 10.50 -2.17
CA GLN A 27 6.77 9.50 -2.23
C GLN A 27 7.39 9.27 -0.85
N GLU A 28 7.73 10.35 -0.15
CA GLU A 28 8.28 10.28 1.21
C GLU A 28 7.32 9.58 2.18
N ARG A 29 6.02 9.91 2.12
CA ARG A 29 5.01 9.25 2.94
C ARG A 29 4.92 7.75 2.65
N VAL A 30 4.85 7.36 1.38
CA VAL A 30 4.80 5.94 0.99
C VAL A 30 6.05 5.19 1.46
N GLN A 31 7.22 5.81 1.35
CA GLN A 31 8.48 5.22 1.85
C GLN A 31 8.47 5.02 3.37
N LEU A 32 8.06 6.04 4.12
CA LEU A 32 7.98 5.95 5.59
C LEU A 32 6.96 4.92 6.05
N ILE A 33 5.81 4.80 5.36
CA ILE A 33 4.83 3.74 5.61
C ILE A 33 5.48 2.36 5.39
N GLY A 34 6.17 2.16 4.27
CA GLY A 34 6.87 0.89 4.00
C GLY A 34 7.94 0.56 5.05
N ASP A 35 8.70 1.55 5.51
CA ASP A 35 9.71 1.36 6.55
C ASP A 35 9.09 1.03 7.91
N MET A 36 7.95 1.64 8.25
CA MET A 36 7.19 1.31 9.45
C MET A 36 6.64 -0.12 9.39
N LEU A 37 6.01 -0.51 8.29
CA LEU A 37 5.46 -1.86 8.09
C LEU A 37 6.53 -2.96 8.14
N ARG A 38 7.74 -2.66 7.67
CA ARG A 38 8.87 -3.59 7.77
C ARG A 38 9.33 -3.81 9.22
N ARG A 39 9.14 -2.81 10.09
CA ARG A 39 9.50 -2.88 11.52
C ARG A 39 8.37 -3.52 12.34
N GLU A 40 7.15 -3.08 12.09
CA GLU A 40 5.94 -3.52 12.75
C GLU A 40 5.44 -4.80 12.07
N ARG A 41 5.75 -5.97 12.65
CA ARG A 41 5.41 -7.29 12.11
C ARG A 41 3.89 -7.55 12.15
N PHE A 42 3.14 -6.96 11.21
CA PHE A 42 1.74 -7.30 10.95
C PHE A 42 1.65 -8.52 10.01
N ASP A 43 0.58 -9.29 10.13
CA ASP A 43 0.31 -10.46 9.28
C ASP A 43 -0.37 -10.07 7.97
N LEU A 44 -1.22 -9.05 8.01
CA LEU A 44 -1.96 -8.52 6.86
C LEU A 44 -1.89 -7.00 6.83
N VAL A 45 -1.63 -6.46 5.64
CA VAL A 45 -1.55 -5.01 5.39
C VAL A 45 -2.52 -4.64 4.27
N LEU A 46 -3.43 -3.71 4.56
CA LEU A 46 -4.42 -3.18 3.65
C LEU A 46 -4.15 -1.68 3.46
N LEU A 47 -3.76 -1.29 2.25
CA LEU A 47 -3.46 0.10 1.92
C LEU A 47 -4.45 0.64 0.90
N GLN A 48 -5.19 1.70 1.26
CA GLN A 48 -6.08 2.40 0.33
C GLN A 48 -5.40 3.64 -0.25
N GLU A 49 -5.94 4.10 -1.37
CA GLU A 49 -5.50 5.32 -2.05
C GLU A 49 -4.02 5.30 -2.45
N VAL A 50 -3.50 4.12 -2.78
CA VAL A 50 -2.24 3.98 -3.53
C VAL A 50 -2.58 4.05 -5.02
N TRP A 51 -2.56 5.26 -5.58
CA TRP A 51 -3.08 5.52 -6.92
C TRP A 51 -2.10 5.26 -8.06
N SER A 52 -0.80 5.21 -7.78
CA SER A 52 0.25 5.03 -8.78
C SER A 52 0.81 3.61 -8.75
N GLU A 53 0.91 2.96 -9.91
CA GLU A 53 1.59 1.65 -10.02
C GLU A 53 3.05 1.72 -9.55
N GLN A 54 3.71 2.86 -9.75
CA GLN A 54 5.06 3.09 -9.24
C GLN A 54 5.10 3.03 -7.70
N ASP A 55 4.15 3.69 -7.02
CA ASP A 55 4.12 3.72 -5.55
C ASP A 55 3.87 2.28 -5.01
N TYR A 56 3.03 1.50 -5.70
CA TYR A 56 2.83 0.08 -5.39
C TYR A 56 4.09 -0.75 -5.63
N SER A 57 4.77 -0.58 -6.76
CA SER A 57 6.00 -1.31 -7.08
C SER A 57 7.10 -1.04 -6.05
N ASP A 58 7.23 0.22 -5.63
CA ASP A 58 8.20 0.63 -4.60
C ASP A 58 7.88 -0.03 -3.25
N LEU A 59 6.60 -0.05 -2.85
CA LEU A 59 6.15 -0.76 -1.65
C LEU A 59 6.45 -2.25 -1.75
N LYS A 60 6.10 -2.90 -2.86
CA LYS A 60 6.31 -4.33 -3.08
C LYS A 60 7.79 -4.71 -2.99
N ALA A 61 8.67 -3.94 -3.62
CA ALA A 61 10.11 -4.18 -3.57
C ALA A 61 10.66 -4.06 -2.14
N ARG A 62 10.22 -3.04 -1.38
CA ARG A 62 10.65 -2.81 0.00
C ARG A 62 10.11 -3.85 0.99
N LEU A 63 8.88 -4.27 0.78
CA LEU A 63 8.14 -5.16 1.68
C LEU A 63 8.30 -6.64 1.33
N GLY A 64 8.84 -7.00 0.16
CA GLY A 64 8.89 -8.39 -0.32
C GLY A 64 9.60 -9.38 0.60
N GLY A 65 10.49 -8.92 1.49
CA GLY A 65 11.12 -9.77 2.51
C GLY A 65 10.22 -10.10 3.71
N CYS A 66 9.23 -9.26 4.02
CA CYS A 66 8.30 -9.44 5.14
C CYS A 66 6.90 -9.85 4.67
N TYR A 67 6.51 -9.41 3.48
CA TYR A 67 5.20 -9.60 2.86
C TYR A 67 5.40 -10.23 1.47
N PRO A 68 5.66 -11.56 1.40
CA PRO A 68 5.94 -12.23 0.14
C PRO A 68 4.73 -12.24 -0.80
N PHE A 69 3.52 -12.19 -0.24
CA PHE A 69 2.27 -12.12 -1.00
C PHE A 69 1.76 -10.68 -1.02
N SER A 70 1.53 -10.14 -2.22
CA SER A 70 0.96 -8.81 -2.40
C SER A 70 0.12 -8.77 -3.68
N HIS A 71 -0.98 -8.02 -3.64
CA HIS A 71 -1.86 -7.82 -4.79
C HIS A 71 -2.24 -6.36 -4.91
N TYR A 72 -2.21 -5.83 -6.13
CA TYR A 72 -2.62 -4.45 -6.42
C TYR A 72 -3.99 -4.45 -7.07
N PHE A 73 -4.98 -3.89 -6.38
CA PHE A 73 -6.31 -3.69 -6.92
C PHE A 73 -6.36 -2.37 -7.71
N ARG A 74 -6.16 -2.48 -9.02
CA ARG A 74 -6.22 -1.34 -9.93
C ARG A 74 -7.68 -0.87 -10.10
N ARG A 75 -7.90 0.45 -10.09
CA ARG A 75 -9.21 1.03 -10.45
C ARG A 75 -9.45 0.93 -11.95
N SER A 76 -10.72 0.78 -12.33
CA SER A 76 -11.16 0.68 -13.72
C SER A 76 -10.76 1.94 -14.52
N PRO A 77 -10.38 1.83 -15.82
CA PRO A 77 -9.80 2.92 -16.62
C PRO A 77 -10.62 4.21 -16.75
N GLY A 78 -11.91 4.20 -16.38
CA GLY A 78 -12.83 5.33 -16.53
C GLY A 78 -12.54 6.57 -15.66
N PHE A 79 -11.61 6.47 -14.70
CA PHE A 79 -11.17 7.63 -13.90
C PHE A 79 -9.76 8.14 -14.31
N SER A 80 -9.14 7.53 -15.33
CA SER A 80 -7.78 7.84 -15.77
C SER A 80 -7.69 8.53 -17.13
N SER A 81 -8.78 8.60 -17.90
CA SER A 81 -8.80 9.27 -19.21
C SER A 81 -9.36 10.70 -19.14
N MET A 82 -8.80 11.55 -18.28
CA MET A 82 -8.70 12.97 -18.64
C MET A 82 -7.35 13.13 -19.33
N SER A 83 -7.31 12.82 -20.64
CA SER A 83 -6.23 13.32 -21.47
C SER A 83 -6.39 14.83 -21.53
N MET A 84 -5.59 15.57 -20.78
CA MET A 84 -5.37 16.97 -21.09
C MET A 84 -4.64 17.02 -22.43
N SER A 85 -5.39 17.18 -23.50
CA SER A 85 -4.85 17.70 -24.75
C SER A 85 -4.38 19.13 -24.49
N PRO A 86 -3.11 19.48 -24.74
CA PRO A 86 -2.70 20.87 -24.67
C PRO A 86 -3.35 21.65 -25.82
N MET A 87 -3.89 22.84 -25.50
CA MET A 87 -4.18 23.89 -26.49
C MET A 87 -2.89 24.65 -26.82
#